data_AF-A0A8I0TRR9-F1
#
_entry.id   AF-A0A8I0TRR9-F1
#
_cell.length_a   1.000
_cell.length_b   1.000
_cell.length_c   1.000
_cell.angle_alpha   90.00
_cell.angle_beta   90.00
_cell.angle_gamma   90.00
#
_symmetry.space_group_name_H-M   'P 1'
#
loop_
_entity.id
_entity.type
_entity.pdbx_description
1 polymer ?
#
loop_
_entity_poly.entity_id
_entity_poly.type
_entity_poly.pdbx_seq_one_letter_code
_entity_poly.pdbx_strand_id
1 'polypeptide(L)'
;MSAMPIALLLTTAATAAVGVAVLRSLTGLRRQVAALRTELAESRAAGVRAPVPAARPAGDTEEIRAAVAEALAEERERELAEARAFWAAQESRDVSDAPSLLGLPDSDLFMPRQSDFAGLEHLEPVIEQSLEGDEYAPDSAELAAARRRHPSHPDFVPVQSPVTNDHERTVACLEDLAASRTELADVRPGPLGTLDVYVFADGTTLCMTPGHRETAERLATALQSGATPVLLGGSGISGAYTLTFECGDDMVYILADRVIASL
;
A
#
# COMPACT_ATOMS: atom_id res chain seq x y z
N MET A 1 72.83 1.45 -12.80
CA MET A 1 72.45 2.33 -11.67
C MET A 1 70.96 2.17 -11.44
N SER A 2 70.53 1.79 -10.23
CA SER A 2 69.16 1.32 -9.94
C SER A 2 68.16 2.48 -9.95
N ALA A 3 67.12 2.40 -10.79
CA ALA A 3 66.04 3.40 -10.91
C ALA A 3 64.91 3.21 -9.86
N MET A 4 64.92 2.09 -9.14
CA MET A 4 63.90 1.71 -8.18
C MET A 4 63.72 2.67 -6.98
N PRO A 5 64.77 3.23 -6.34
CA PRO A 5 64.59 4.15 -5.21
C PRO A 5 64.00 5.51 -5.65
N ILE A 6 64.29 5.96 -6.87
CA ILE A 6 63.74 7.21 -7.41
C ILE A 6 62.23 7.05 -7.68
N ALA A 7 61.82 5.92 -8.25
CA ALA A 7 60.41 5.62 -8.48
C ALA A 7 59.60 5.61 -7.16
N LEU A 8 60.15 5.03 -6.10
CA LEU A 8 59.48 4.99 -4.78
C LEU A 8 59.37 6.38 -4.12
N LEU A 9 60.38 7.23 -4.28
CA LEU A 9 60.33 8.62 -3.81
C LEU A 9 59.31 9.45 -4.59
N LEU A 10 59.18 9.23 -5.90
CA LEU A 10 58.19 9.93 -6.72
C LEU A 10 56.76 9.52 -6.38
N THR A 11 56.49 8.23 -6.14
CA THR A 11 55.14 7.77 -5.77
C THR A 11 54.72 8.27 -4.40
N THR A 12 55.62 8.25 -3.40
CA THR A 12 55.34 8.77 -2.06
C THR A 12 55.14 10.29 -2.05
N ALA A 13 55.91 11.04 -2.85
CA ALA A 13 55.70 12.47 -3.02
C ALA A 13 54.35 12.77 -3.70
N ALA A 14 53.97 11.99 -4.72
CA ALA A 14 52.69 12.15 -5.40
C ALA A 14 51.49 11.85 -4.49
N THR A 15 51.54 10.78 -3.69
CA THR A 15 50.45 10.44 -2.76
C THR A 15 50.31 11.48 -1.66
N ALA A 16 51.41 12.01 -1.13
CA ALA A 16 51.38 13.10 -0.16
C ALA A 16 50.75 14.38 -0.76
N ALA A 17 51.10 14.74 -2.00
CA ALA A 17 50.52 15.89 -2.68
C ALA A 17 49.01 15.75 -2.91
N VAL A 18 48.57 14.57 -3.34
CA VAL A 18 47.13 14.26 -3.50
C VAL A 18 46.41 14.33 -2.15
N GLY A 19 46.98 13.77 -1.09
CA GLY A 19 46.42 13.85 0.26
C GLY A 19 46.23 15.29 0.74
N VAL A 20 47.23 16.15 0.51
CA VAL A 20 47.14 17.58 0.85
C VAL A 20 46.06 18.29 0.01
N ALA A 21 45.94 17.97 -1.28
CA ALA A 21 44.91 18.54 -2.15
C ALA A 21 43.49 18.16 -1.68
N VAL A 22 43.29 16.89 -1.30
CA VAL A 22 42.01 16.39 -0.75
C VAL A 22 41.69 17.05 0.60
N LEU A 23 42.67 17.18 1.49
CA LEU A 23 42.45 17.89 2.76
C LEU A 23 42.07 19.37 2.53
N ARG A 24 42.67 20.02 1.52
CA ARG A 24 42.33 21.40 1.15
C ARG A 24 40.92 21.52 0.55
N SER A 25 40.48 20.55 -0.26
CA SER A 25 39.12 20.55 -0.80
C SER A 25 38.08 20.29 0.29
N LEU A 26 38.31 19.33 1.19
CA LEU A 26 37.44 19.04 2.33
C LEU A 26 37.31 20.23 3.29
N THR A 27 38.42 20.92 3.57
CA THR A 27 38.39 22.13 4.40
C THR A 27 37.66 23.28 3.71
N GLY A 28 37.78 23.40 2.37
CA GLY A 28 36.99 24.33 1.57
C GLY A 28 35.48 24.04 1.63
N LEU A 29 35.08 22.79 1.41
CA LEU A 29 33.69 22.34 1.50
C LEU A 29 33.10 22.56 2.90
N ARG A 30 33.85 22.25 3.96
CA ARG A 30 33.40 22.51 5.33
C ARG A 30 33.13 23.99 5.60
N ARG A 31 33.94 24.90 5.02
CA ARG A 31 33.70 26.34 5.12
C ARG A 31 32.46 26.77 4.34
N GLN A 32 32.24 26.23 3.14
CA GLN A 32 31.05 26.52 2.33
C GLN A 32 29.76 26.04 3.02
N VAL A 33 29.77 24.84 3.59
CA VAL A 33 28.61 24.33 4.36
C VAL A 33 28.33 25.18 5.60
N ALA A 34 29.38 25.62 6.30
CA ALA A 34 29.21 26.51 7.45
C ALA A 34 28.59 27.86 7.03
N ALA A 35 29.04 28.45 5.91
CA ALA A 35 28.49 29.69 5.37
C ALA A 35 27.03 29.55 4.92
N LEU A 36 26.67 28.45 4.26
CA LEU A 36 25.28 28.18 3.87
C LEU A 36 24.37 27.99 5.10
N ARG A 37 24.86 27.34 6.15
CA ARG A 37 24.11 27.19 7.41
C ARG A 37 23.87 28.53 8.09
N THR A 38 24.84 29.44 8.07
CA THR A 38 24.66 30.80 8.61
C THR A 38 23.65 31.59 7.78
N GLU A 39 23.74 31.54 6.46
CA GLU A 39 22.81 32.24 5.55
C GLU A 39 21.37 31.73 5.70
N LEU A 40 21.18 30.41 5.86
CA LEU A 40 19.86 29.80 6.07
C LEU A 40 19.30 30.16 7.46
N ALA A 41 20.15 30.21 8.49
CA ALA A 41 19.76 30.68 9.81
C ALA A 41 19.34 32.15 9.81
N GLU A 42 20.08 33.01 9.11
CA GLU A 42 19.75 34.43 8.91
C GLU A 42 18.46 34.59 8.12
N SER A 43 18.27 33.84 7.02
CA SER A 43 17.03 33.87 6.21
C SER A 43 15.80 33.44 7.01
N ARG A 44 15.97 32.42 7.87
CA ARG A 44 14.93 31.95 8.80
C ARG A 44 14.62 32.98 9.88
N ALA A 45 15.63 33.64 10.43
CA ALA A 45 15.48 34.72 11.42
C ALA A 45 14.83 35.97 10.81
N ALA A 46 15.16 36.29 9.56
CA ALA A 46 14.55 37.36 8.78
C ALA A 46 13.11 37.05 8.33
N GLY A 47 12.59 35.86 8.65
CA GLY A 47 11.21 35.48 8.33
C GLY A 47 10.95 35.31 6.83
N VAL A 48 12.00 35.20 6.00
CA VAL A 48 11.89 34.92 4.56
C VAL A 48 11.59 33.42 4.39
N ARG A 49 10.41 33.00 4.86
CA ARG A 49 9.81 31.72 4.49
C ARG A 49 9.08 31.93 3.17
N ALA A 50 9.15 30.96 2.27
CA ALA A 50 8.22 30.86 1.15
C ALA A 50 6.78 31.01 1.71
N PRO A 51 5.88 31.73 1.01
CA PRO A 51 4.54 31.98 1.51
C PRO A 51 3.74 30.68 1.49
N VAL A 52 3.87 29.88 2.55
CA VAL A 52 2.98 28.75 2.80
C VAL A 52 1.69 29.35 3.37
N PRO A 53 0.51 29.05 2.80
CA PRO A 53 -0.76 29.48 3.34
C PRO A 53 -0.85 29.11 4.82
N ALA A 54 -1.26 30.05 5.66
CA ALA A 54 -1.44 29.80 7.08
C ALA A 54 -2.48 28.68 7.29
N ALA A 55 -2.26 27.85 8.31
CA ALA A 55 -3.23 26.84 8.72
C ALA A 55 -4.57 27.53 9.06
N ARG A 56 -5.68 27.00 8.52
CA ARG A 56 -7.02 27.53 8.81
C ARG A 56 -7.29 27.47 10.33
N PRO A 57 -8.00 28.47 10.89
CA PRO A 57 -8.34 28.48 12.31
C PRO A 57 -9.17 27.24 12.69
N ALA A 58 -9.06 26.82 13.95
CA ALA A 58 -9.70 25.57 14.44
C ALA A 58 -11.23 25.56 14.27
N GLY A 59 -11.89 26.72 14.22
CA GLY A 59 -13.33 26.84 13.98
C GLY A 59 -13.77 26.31 12.61
N ASP A 60 -12.98 26.59 11.55
CA ASP A 60 -13.27 26.14 10.20
C ASP A 60 -13.21 24.60 10.10
N THR A 61 -12.40 23.96 10.94
CA THR A 61 -12.26 22.49 10.93
C THR A 61 -13.51 21.80 11.47
N GLU A 62 -14.14 22.35 12.51
CA GLU A 62 -15.39 21.80 13.05
C GLU A 62 -16.57 22.03 12.09
N GLU A 63 -16.63 23.20 11.46
CA GLU A 63 -17.65 23.51 10.44
C GLU A 63 -17.53 22.58 9.22
N ILE A 64 -16.31 22.34 8.74
CA ILE A 64 -16.06 21.38 7.66
C ILE A 64 -16.47 19.96 8.08
N ARG A 65 -16.15 19.53 9.30
CA ARG A 65 -16.50 18.17 9.75
C ARG A 65 -18.02 18.00 9.87
N ALA A 66 -18.73 19.00 10.37
CA ALA A 66 -20.18 19.00 10.44
C ALA A 66 -20.81 18.93 9.04
N ALA A 67 -20.36 19.78 8.11
CA ALA A 67 -20.86 19.79 6.73
C ALA A 67 -20.60 18.47 5.99
N VAL A 68 -19.43 17.85 6.20
CA VAL A 68 -19.11 16.54 5.61
C VAL A 68 -19.96 15.43 6.22
N ALA A 69 -20.20 15.46 7.53
CA ALA A 69 -21.04 14.47 8.20
C ALA A 69 -22.50 14.54 7.73
N GLU A 70 -23.03 15.76 7.54
CA GLU A 70 -24.36 16.00 6.99
C GLU A 70 -24.46 15.49 5.54
N ALA A 71 -23.51 15.85 4.68
CA ALA A 71 -23.49 15.40 3.28
C ALA A 71 -23.41 13.86 3.15
N LEU A 72 -22.62 13.19 4.00
CA LEU A 72 -22.53 11.73 4.03
C LEU A 72 -23.82 11.08 4.55
N ALA A 73 -24.51 11.71 5.51
CA ALA A 73 -25.79 11.21 6.00
C ALA A 73 -26.87 11.27 4.91
N GLU A 74 -26.93 12.38 4.17
CA GLU A 74 -27.85 12.53 3.03
C GLU A 74 -27.56 11.51 1.92
N GLU A 75 -26.28 11.27 1.58
CA GLU A 75 -25.91 10.27 0.57
C GLU A 75 -26.33 8.86 1.01
N ARG A 76 -26.05 8.49 2.27
CA ARG A 76 -26.45 7.19 2.81
C ARG A 76 -27.98 7.02 2.81
N GLU A 77 -28.74 8.08 3.11
CA GLU A 77 -30.19 8.01 3.08
C GLU A 77 -30.72 7.79 1.65
N ARG A 78 -30.09 8.41 0.65
CA ARG A 78 -30.39 8.15 -0.77
C ARG A 78 -30.09 6.71 -1.16
N GLU A 79 -28.92 6.18 -0.82
CA GLU A 79 -28.58 4.77 -1.07
C GLU A 79 -29.57 3.80 -0.39
N LEU A 80 -29.96 4.09 0.86
CA LEU A 80 -30.95 3.28 1.57
C LEU A 80 -32.36 3.41 0.97
N ALA A 81 -32.72 4.56 0.41
CA ALA A 81 -33.99 4.75 -0.29
C ALA A 81 -34.01 3.97 -1.61
N GLU A 82 -32.92 4.00 -2.37
CA GLU A 82 -32.75 3.22 -3.60
C GLU A 82 -32.77 1.72 -3.31
N ALA A 83 -32.08 1.26 -2.27
CA ALA A 83 -32.11 -0.13 -1.85
C ALA A 83 -33.53 -0.56 -1.47
N ARG A 84 -34.27 0.27 -0.69
CA ARG A 84 -35.67 -0.01 -0.35
C ARG A 84 -36.56 -0.06 -1.59
N ALA A 85 -36.38 0.86 -2.53
CA ALA A 85 -37.14 0.87 -3.78
C ALA A 85 -36.83 -0.35 -4.65
N PHE A 86 -35.57 -0.75 -4.74
CA PHE A 86 -35.14 -1.96 -5.45
C PHE A 86 -35.78 -3.21 -4.85
N TRP A 87 -35.72 -3.37 -3.53
CA TRP A 87 -36.34 -4.51 -2.85
C TRP A 87 -37.86 -4.53 -2.97
N ALA A 88 -38.52 -3.37 -2.84
CA ALA A 88 -39.96 -3.27 -3.05
C ALA A 88 -40.36 -3.61 -4.50
N ALA A 89 -39.57 -3.19 -5.49
CA ALA A 89 -39.80 -3.57 -6.88
C ALA A 89 -39.59 -5.07 -7.10
N GLN A 90 -38.58 -5.67 -6.46
CA GLN A 90 -38.37 -7.12 -6.53
C GLN A 90 -39.53 -7.89 -5.88
N GLU A 91 -39.98 -7.49 -4.69
CA GLU A 91 -41.13 -8.12 -4.02
C GLU A 91 -42.41 -7.99 -4.85
N SER A 92 -42.64 -6.85 -5.52
CA SER A 92 -43.78 -6.67 -6.43
C SER A 92 -43.71 -7.58 -7.67
N ARG A 93 -42.49 -7.87 -8.16
CA ARG A 93 -42.26 -8.80 -9.27
C ARG A 93 -42.41 -10.23 -8.78
N ASP A 94 -41.89 -10.61 -7.62
CA ASP A 94 -42.08 -11.95 -7.03
C ASP A 94 -43.56 -12.24 -6.73
N VAL A 95 -44.36 -11.24 -6.35
CA VAL A 95 -45.82 -11.37 -6.19
C VAL A 95 -46.55 -11.48 -7.54
N SER A 96 -46.06 -10.80 -8.59
CA SER A 96 -46.68 -10.81 -9.92
C SER A 96 -46.29 -12.02 -10.77
N ASP A 97 -45.07 -12.51 -10.56
CA ASP A 97 -44.44 -13.64 -11.25
C ASP A 97 -44.50 -14.92 -10.40
N ALA A 98 -45.13 -14.84 -9.21
CA ALA A 98 -45.65 -16.01 -8.53
C ALA A 98 -46.53 -16.74 -9.55
N PRO A 99 -46.09 -17.92 -10.05
CA PRO A 99 -46.92 -18.64 -10.98
C PRO A 99 -48.24 -18.84 -10.26
N SER A 100 -49.36 -18.48 -10.90
CA SER A 100 -50.65 -19.07 -10.54
C SER A 100 -50.43 -20.57 -10.65
N LEU A 101 -50.03 -21.18 -9.54
CA LEU A 101 -49.57 -22.55 -9.45
C LEU A 101 -50.82 -23.39 -9.71
N LEU A 102 -51.05 -23.67 -10.99
CA LEU A 102 -52.07 -24.55 -11.53
C LEU A 102 -53.53 -24.06 -11.50
N GLY A 103 -53.81 -22.76 -11.54
CA GLY A 103 -55.19 -22.27 -11.80
C GLY A 103 -56.26 -22.82 -10.84
N LEU A 104 -55.89 -23.11 -9.59
CA LEU A 104 -56.79 -23.58 -8.54
C LEU A 104 -57.18 -22.40 -7.63
N PRO A 105 -58.45 -22.30 -7.21
CA PRO A 105 -58.86 -21.26 -6.27
C PRO A 105 -58.15 -21.44 -4.92
N ASP A 106 -57.93 -20.31 -4.25
CA ASP A 106 -57.15 -20.05 -3.02
C ASP A 106 -57.56 -20.88 -1.76
N SER A 107 -58.36 -21.93 -1.93
CA SER A 107 -59.02 -22.68 -0.87
C SER A 107 -58.32 -23.99 -0.49
N ASP A 108 -57.37 -24.49 -1.28
CA ASP A 108 -56.74 -25.80 -1.07
C ASP A 108 -55.20 -25.74 -1.02
N LEU A 109 -54.64 -24.75 -0.30
CA LEU A 109 -53.23 -24.74 0.08
C LEU A 109 -52.96 -25.86 1.10
N PHE A 110 -52.71 -27.07 0.61
CA PHE A 110 -52.25 -28.20 1.41
C PHE A 110 -50.81 -27.93 1.89
N MET A 111 -50.67 -27.49 3.14
CA MET A 111 -49.36 -27.34 3.78
C MET A 111 -48.86 -28.73 4.21
N PRO A 112 -47.75 -29.25 3.66
CA PRO A 112 -47.27 -30.59 3.98
C PRO A 112 -46.96 -30.69 5.47
N ARG A 113 -47.41 -31.78 6.11
CA ARG A 113 -47.08 -32.02 7.52
C ARG A 113 -45.74 -32.73 7.58
N GLN A 114 -45.02 -32.53 8.69
CA GLN A 114 -43.67 -33.07 8.90
C GLN A 114 -43.57 -34.60 8.68
N SER A 115 -44.69 -35.33 8.76
CA SER A 115 -44.83 -36.75 8.45
C SER A 115 -44.68 -37.13 6.97
N ASP A 116 -44.86 -36.18 6.05
CA ASP A 116 -44.83 -36.44 4.60
C ASP A 116 -43.39 -36.48 4.04
N PHE A 117 -42.40 -36.11 4.87
CA PHE A 117 -40.98 -36.11 4.51
C PHE A 117 -40.23 -37.39 4.92
N ALA A 118 -40.87 -38.31 5.64
CA ALA A 118 -40.26 -39.52 6.22
C ALA A 118 -39.90 -40.63 5.19
N GLY A 119 -39.83 -40.30 3.90
CA GLY A 119 -39.53 -41.25 2.81
C GLY A 119 -38.65 -40.70 1.70
N LEU A 120 -38.15 -39.46 1.83
CA LEU A 120 -37.35 -38.79 0.79
C LEU A 120 -35.84 -38.77 1.11
N GLU A 121 -35.42 -39.42 2.18
CA GLU A 121 -34.04 -39.47 2.66
C GLU A 121 -33.09 -40.37 1.83
N HIS A 122 -33.45 -40.72 0.59
CA HIS A 122 -32.67 -41.57 -0.32
C HIS A 122 -32.56 -41.08 -1.76
N LEU A 123 -32.88 -39.81 -2.05
CA LEU A 123 -32.66 -39.24 -3.39
C LEU A 123 -31.53 -38.20 -3.33
N GLU A 124 -30.43 -38.54 -3.99
CA GLU A 124 -29.25 -37.70 -4.22
C GLU A 124 -29.60 -36.34 -4.88
N PRO A 125 -28.80 -35.29 -4.65
CA PRO A 125 -29.08 -33.95 -5.16
C PRO A 125 -28.92 -33.92 -6.69
N VAL A 126 -30.03 -33.77 -7.41
CA VAL A 126 -30.02 -33.60 -8.86
C VAL A 126 -29.63 -32.16 -9.22
N ILE A 127 -28.41 -32.09 -9.75
CA ILE A 127 -27.73 -31.09 -10.58
C ILE A 127 -28.62 -30.03 -11.24
N GLU A 128 -28.08 -28.80 -11.21
CA GLU A 128 -28.52 -27.55 -11.83
C GLU A 128 -29.22 -27.69 -13.19
N GLN A 129 -30.39 -27.04 -13.31
CA GLN A 129 -31.02 -26.78 -14.60
C GLN A 129 -30.45 -25.49 -15.18
N SER A 130 -29.70 -25.66 -16.27
CA SER A 130 -29.25 -24.61 -17.18
C SER A 130 -30.45 -23.80 -17.70
N LEU A 131 -30.49 -22.52 -17.38
CA LEU A 131 -31.37 -21.55 -18.02
C LEU A 131 -30.77 -21.16 -19.38
N GLU A 132 -31.19 -21.87 -20.43
CA GLU A 132 -31.05 -21.38 -21.81
C GLU A 132 -32.37 -20.78 -22.26
N GLY A 133 -32.30 -19.52 -22.72
CA GLY A 133 -33.30 -18.92 -23.61
C GLY A 133 -34.03 -17.73 -23.03
N ASP A 134 -33.38 -16.57 -23.00
CA ASP A 134 -34.11 -15.37 -23.39
C ASP A 134 -33.26 -14.47 -24.30
N GLU A 135 -33.93 -13.99 -25.33
CA GLU A 135 -33.37 -13.50 -26.58
C GLU A 135 -32.84 -12.07 -26.43
N TYR A 136 -31.61 -11.88 -26.90
CA TYR A 136 -30.80 -10.67 -26.85
C TYR A 136 -31.54 -9.37 -27.24
N ALA A 137 -31.73 -8.48 -26.26
CA ALA A 137 -31.55 -7.06 -26.55
C ALA A 137 -30.06 -6.84 -26.87
N PRO A 138 -29.66 -6.07 -27.90
CA PRO A 138 -28.26 -5.81 -28.14
C PRO A 138 -27.71 -5.05 -26.93
N ASP A 139 -26.93 -5.74 -26.09
CA ASP A 139 -26.19 -5.12 -25.01
C ASP A 139 -25.42 -3.93 -25.58
N SER A 140 -25.64 -2.76 -24.99
CA SER A 140 -24.91 -1.56 -25.36
C SER A 140 -23.41 -1.86 -25.34
N ALA A 141 -22.65 -1.35 -26.32
CA ALA A 141 -21.24 -1.68 -26.50
C ALA A 141 -20.39 -1.44 -25.24
N GLU A 142 -20.84 -0.52 -24.38
CA GLU A 142 -20.26 -0.21 -23.08
C GLU A 142 -20.49 -1.32 -22.03
N LEU A 143 -21.65 -1.96 -22.03
CA LEU A 143 -22.00 -3.07 -21.14
C LEU A 143 -21.27 -4.36 -21.56
N ALA A 144 -21.16 -4.59 -22.87
CA ALA A 144 -20.32 -5.65 -23.41
C ALA A 144 -18.82 -5.42 -23.08
N ALA A 145 -18.33 -4.18 -23.15
CA ALA A 145 -16.97 -3.83 -22.76
C ALA A 145 -16.75 -3.97 -21.24
N ALA A 146 -17.75 -3.65 -20.41
CA ALA A 146 -17.68 -3.84 -18.96
C ALA A 146 -17.67 -5.34 -18.58
N ARG A 147 -18.46 -6.18 -19.25
CA ARG A 147 -18.45 -7.65 -19.05
C ARG A 147 -17.11 -8.27 -19.42
N ARG A 148 -16.45 -7.78 -20.49
CA ARG A 148 -15.08 -8.19 -20.87
C ARG A 148 -14.01 -7.80 -19.84
N ARG A 149 -14.31 -6.90 -18.91
CA ARG A 149 -13.41 -6.52 -17.79
C ARG A 149 -13.60 -7.37 -16.54
N HIS A 150 -14.59 -8.27 -16.51
CA HIS A 150 -14.83 -9.12 -15.36
C HIS A 150 -13.90 -10.35 -15.39
N PRO A 151 -13.27 -10.76 -14.28
CA PRO A 151 -12.29 -11.86 -14.25
C PRO A 151 -12.80 -13.22 -14.72
N SER A 152 -14.11 -13.43 -14.69
CA SER A 152 -14.73 -14.69 -15.15
C SER A 152 -15.03 -14.72 -16.66
N HIS A 153 -14.73 -13.64 -17.40
CA HIS A 153 -14.99 -13.57 -18.84
C HIS A 153 -13.86 -14.28 -19.62
N PRO A 154 -14.17 -15.09 -20.65
CA PRO A 154 -13.15 -15.86 -21.39
C PRO A 154 -12.11 -14.99 -22.10
N ASP A 155 -12.51 -13.79 -22.54
CA ASP A 155 -11.61 -12.80 -23.15
C ASP A 155 -10.92 -11.87 -22.15
N PHE A 156 -11.06 -12.12 -20.83
CA PHE A 156 -10.37 -11.34 -19.81
C PHE A 156 -8.88 -11.63 -19.87
N VAL A 157 -8.12 -10.67 -20.40
CA VAL A 157 -6.67 -10.64 -20.26
C VAL A 157 -6.38 -9.73 -19.07
N PRO A 158 -5.84 -10.26 -17.95
CA PRO A 158 -5.40 -9.42 -16.85
C PRO A 158 -4.45 -8.37 -17.42
N VAL A 159 -4.79 -7.09 -17.27
CA VAL A 159 -3.84 -6.02 -17.60
C VAL A 159 -2.65 -6.25 -16.70
N GLN A 160 -1.54 -6.71 -17.27
CA GLN A 160 -0.28 -6.81 -16.54
C GLN A 160 0.11 -5.39 -16.17
N SER A 161 -0.29 -5.01 -14.96
CA SER A 161 0.15 -3.78 -14.32
C SER A 161 1.69 -3.80 -14.33
N PRO A 162 2.39 -2.67 -14.51
CA PRO A 162 3.86 -2.59 -14.68
C PRO A 162 4.70 -3.08 -13.47
N VAL A 163 4.09 -3.83 -12.55
CA VAL A 163 4.58 -4.37 -11.28
C VAL A 163 5.87 -5.18 -11.42
N THR A 164 6.16 -5.78 -12.58
CA THR A 164 7.42 -6.52 -12.78
C THR A 164 8.65 -5.61 -12.61
N ASN A 165 8.59 -4.36 -13.12
CA ASN A 165 9.66 -3.39 -12.92
C ASN A 165 9.77 -2.93 -11.46
N ASP A 166 8.64 -2.85 -10.74
CA ASP A 166 8.64 -2.42 -9.33
C ASP A 166 9.33 -3.44 -8.42
N HIS A 167 9.18 -4.74 -8.72
CA HIS A 167 9.82 -5.80 -7.94
C HIS A 167 11.34 -5.75 -8.07
N GLU A 168 11.87 -5.73 -9.31
CA GLU A 168 13.32 -5.66 -9.56
C GLU A 168 13.93 -4.40 -8.97
N ARG A 169 13.24 -3.25 -9.12
CA ARG A 169 13.67 -1.98 -8.53
C ARG A 169 13.67 -2.02 -7.00
N THR A 170 12.66 -2.65 -6.39
CA THR A 170 12.59 -2.80 -4.95
C THR A 170 13.72 -3.69 -4.44
N VAL A 171 13.99 -4.82 -5.10
CA VAL A 171 15.09 -5.73 -4.73
C VAL A 171 16.43 -5.02 -4.82
N ALA A 172 16.71 -4.32 -5.93
CA ALA A 172 17.95 -3.55 -6.08
C ALA A 172 18.09 -2.48 -4.98
N CYS A 173 17.00 -1.77 -4.66
CA CYS A 173 17.01 -0.78 -3.59
C CYS A 173 17.28 -1.39 -2.21
N LEU A 174 16.71 -2.56 -1.90
CA LEU A 174 16.99 -3.28 -0.65
C LEU A 174 18.44 -3.76 -0.57
N GLU A 175 19.01 -4.22 -1.68
CA GLU A 175 20.42 -4.59 -1.77
C GLU A 175 21.35 -3.38 -1.56
N ASP A 176 21.03 -2.24 -2.18
CA ASP A 176 21.79 -1.00 -2.02
C ASP A 176 21.73 -0.48 -0.58
N LEU A 177 20.55 -0.49 0.05
CA LEU A 177 20.38 -0.12 1.46
C LEU A 177 21.20 -1.03 2.39
N ALA A 178 21.22 -2.34 2.12
CA ALA A 178 21.97 -3.31 2.89
C ALA A 178 23.49 -3.16 2.70
N ALA A 179 23.95 -2.97 1.45
CA ALA A 179 25.36 -2.79 1.13
C ALA A 179 25.92 -1.47 1.70
N SER A 180 25.12 -0.40 1.67
CA SER A 180 25.47 0.90 2.23
C SER A 180 25.36 0.95 3.76
N ARG A 181 24.68 -0.03 4.38
CA ARG A 181 24.29 0.00 5.80
C ARG A 181 23.64 1.34 6.17
N THR A 182 22.72 1.79 5.34
CA THR A 182 22.03 3.06 5.60
C THR A 182 21.20 2.93 6.87
N GLU A 183 21.37 3.90 7.77
CA GLU A 183 20.68 3.94 9.05
C GLU A 183 19.19 4.22 8.87
N LEU A 184 18.37 3.49 9.61
CA LEU A 184 16.96 3.75 9.74
C LEU A 184 16.76 5.01 10.60
N ALA A 185 15.95 5.94 10.10
CA ALA A 185 15.72 7.25 10.71
C ALA A 185 14.33 7.37 11.35
N ASP A 186 13.31 6.73 10.76
CA ASP A 186 11.93 6.79 11.27
C ASP A 186 11.16 5.51 10.92
N VAL A 187 10.23 5.11 11.78
CA VAL A 187 9.29 4.00 11.56
C VAL A 187 7.91 4.44 11.98
N ARG A 188 6.96 4.32 11.05
CA ARG A 188 5.55 4.69 11.23
C ARG A 188 4.69 3.46 11.00
N PRO A 189 4.31 2.73 12.05
CA PRO A 189 3.41 1.60 11.93
C PRO A 189 2.02 2.08 11.51
N GLY A 190 1.40 1.40 10.56
CA GLY A 190 0.05 1.67 10.11
C GLY A 190 -0.99 1.23 11.13
N PRO A 191 -2.19 1.85 11.12
CA PRO A 191 -3.31 1.32 11.89
C PRO A 191 -3.61 -0.10 11.41
N LEU A 192 -3.74 -1.03 12.37
CA LEU A 192 -4.04 -2.45 12.12
C LEU A 192 -3.00 -3.20 11.25
N GLY A 193 -1.76 -2.69 11.11
CA GLY A 193 -0.71 -3.36 10.33
C GLY A 193 -0.92 -3.31 8.81
N THR A 194 -1.79 -2.41 8.34
CA THR A 194 -2.15 -2.30 6.92
C THR A 194 -1.03 -1.72 6.06
N LEU A 195 -0.32 -0.71 6.56
CA LEU A 195 0.76 -0.05 5.85
C LEU A 195 1.78 0.51 6.83
N ASP A 196 2.93 -0.12 6.92
CA ASP A 196 4.05 0.37 7.72
C ASP A 196 5.02 1.14 6.81
N VAL A 197 5.49 2.30 7.28
CA VAL A 197 6.42 3.16 6.54
C VAL A 197 7.74 3.28 7.30
N TYR A 198 8.84 2.94 6.63
CA TYR A 198 10.20 3.00 7.15
C TYR A 198 10.97 4.04 6.36
N VAL A 199 11.65 4.97 7.04
CA VAL A 199 12.42 6.04 6.41
C VAL A 199 13.87 5.88 6.79
N PHE A 200 14.76 5.86 5.80
CA PHE A 200 16.21 5.75 5.95
C PHE A 200 16.87 7.14 5.90
N ALA A 201 18.10 7.23 6.42
CA ALA A 201 18.86 8.48 6.52
C ALA A 201 19.22 9.10 5.17
N ASP A 202 19.25 8.31 4.10
CA ASP A 202 19.46 8.74 2.71
C ASP A 202 18.19 9.33 2.06
N GLY A 203 17.05 9.27 2.75
CA GLY A 203 15.74 9.69 2.27
C GLY A 203 14.92 8.56 1.65
N THR A 204 15.47 7.36 1.52
CA THR A 204 14.75 6.19 1.00
C THR A 204 13.60 5.82 1.93
N THR A 205 12.45 5.50 1.36
CA THR A 205 11.25 5.06 2.06
C THR A 205 10.86 3.66 1.64
N LEU A 206 10.55 2.80 2.62
CA LEU A 206 9.95 1.48 2.39
C LEU A 206 8.52 1.48 2.92
N CYS A 207 7.59 1.16 2.05
CA CYS A 207 6.19 0.94 2.35
C CYS A 207 5.91 -0.56 2.38
N MET A 208 5.43 -1.09 3.51
CA MET A 208 5.24 -2.53 3.74
C MET A 208 3.76 -2.85 4.03
N THR A 209 3.20 -3.85 3.34
CA THR A 209 1.80 -4.27 3.48
C THR A 209 1.63 -5.78 3.33
N PRO A 210 0.90 -6.47 4.24
CA PRO A 210 0.69 -6.09 5.63
C PRO A 210 2.01 -6.21 6.40
N GLY A 211 2.23 -5.29 7.33
CA GLY A 211 3.42 -5.27 8.18
C GLY A 211 3.16 -5.93 9.54
N HIS A 212 4.23 -6.44 10.17
CA HIS A 212 4.13 -7.05 11.50
C HIS A 212 4.26 -5.97 12.58
N ARG A 213 3.13 -5.61 13.19
CA ARG A 213 3.04 -4.48 14.13
C ARG A 213 4.07 -4.55 15.27
N GLU A 214 4.25 -5.72 15.89
CA GLU A 214 5.16 -5.86 17.04
C GLU A 214 6.61 -5.51 16.66
N THR A 215 7.08 -5.94 15.48
CA THR A 215 8.45 -5.65 15.03
C THR A 215 8.60 -4.21 14.57
N ALA A 216 7.58 -3.61 13.97
CA ALA A 216 7.54 -2.18 13.67
C ALA A 216 7.61 -1.33 14.95
N GLU A 217 6.85 -1.68 15.98
CA GLU A 217 6.87 -1.01 17.30
C GLU A 217 8.22 -1.19 18.02
N ARG A 218 8.82 -2.37 17.94
CA ARG A 218 10.16 -2.62 18.49
C ARG A 218 11.22 -1.75 17.82
N LEU A 219 11.21 -1.64 16.50
CA LEU A 219 12.15 -0.77 15.78
C LEU A 219 11.89 0.72 16.08
N ALA A 220 10.63 1.15 16.15
CA ALA A 220 10.29 2.51 16.55
C ALA A 220 10.78 2.83 17.98
N THR A 221 10.65 1.87 18.91
CA THR A 221 11.13 2.01 20.29
C THR A 221 12.65 2.08 20.34
N ALA A 222 13.35 1.27 19.53
CA ALA A 222 14.79 1.29 19.43
C ALA A 222 15.32 2.63 18.87
N LEU A 223 14.66 3.21 17.87
CA LEU A 223 14.98 4.54 17.38
C LEU A 223 14.80 5.61 18.47
N GLN A 224 13.72 5.52 19.24
CA GLN A 224 13.46 6.44 20.36
C GLN A 224 14.48 6.31 21.50
N SER A 225 15.06 5.11 21.70
CA SER A 225 16.14 4.90 22.66
C SER A 225 17.52 5.31 22.14
N GLY A 226 17.61 5.77 20.89
CA GLY A 226 18.85 6.26 20.27
C GLY A 226 19.66 5.18 19.56
N ALA A 227 19.10 3.97 19.36
CA ALA A 227 19.70 2.99 18.46
C ALA A 227 19.56 3.45 17.00
N THR A 228 20.47 2.97 16.15
CA THR A 228 20.49 3.25 14.70
C THR A 228 20.38 1.92 13.94
N PRO A 229 19.16 1.36 13.80
CA PRO A 229 18.99 0.10 13.12
C PRO A 229 19.43 0.20 11.66
N VAL A 230 20.05 -0.84 11.13
CA VAL A 230 20.45 -0.91 9.71
C VAL A 230 19.83 -2.13 9.05
N LEU A 231 19.44 -2.00 7.79
CA LEU A 231 19.01 -3.15 7.00
C LEU A 231 20.24 -4.00 6.68
N LEU A 232 20.20 -5.29 6.99
CA LEU A 232 21.26 -6.23 6.65
C LEU A 232 20.99 -6.98 5.35
N GLY A 233 19.73 -7.10 4.98
CA GLY A 233 19.32 -7.76 3.77
C GLY A 233 17.81 -7.91 3.69
N GLY A 234 17.32 -7.91 2.46
CA GLY A 234 15.96 -8.29 2.12
C GLY A 234 16.00 -9.39 1.08
N SER A 235 15.13 -10.39 1.22
CA SER A 235 14.88 -11.36 0.16
C SER A 235 13.39 -11.40 -0.15
N GLY A 236 13.04 -11.59 -1.41
CA GLY A 236 11.67 -11.72 -1.87
C GLY A 236 11.45 -13.02 -2.63
N ILE A 237 10.37 -13.74 -2.33
CA ILE A 237 9.90 -14.91 -3.10
C ILE A 237 8.41 -14.74 -3.37
N SER A 238 8.03 -14.78 -4.65
CA SER A 238 6.62 -14.77 -5.08
C SER A 238 5.80 -13.61 -4.48
N GLY A 239 6.40 -12.44 -4.35
CA GLY A 239 5.76 -11.23 -3.80
C GLY A 239 5.96 -11.03 -2.29
N ALA A 240 6.16 -12.10 -1.51
CA ALA A 240 6.46 -11.98 -0.08
C ALA A 240 7.93 -11.60 0.15
N TYR A 241 8.19 -10.80 1.18
CA TYR A 241 9.51 -10.31 1.55
C TYR A 241 9.86 -10.67 3.00
N THR A 242 11.12 -11.02 3.21
CA THR A 242 11.75 -11.08 4.54
C THR A 242 12.84 -10.03 4.63
N LEU A 243 12.75 -9.14 5.60
CA LEU A 243 13.77 -8.13 5.90
C LEU A 243 14.42 -8.42 7.25
N THR A 244 15.74 -8.24 7.32
CA THR A 244 16.50 -8.38 8.56
C THR A 244 17.14 -7.06 8.93
N PHE A 245 16.80 -6.55 10.12
CA PHE A 245 17.40 -5.35 10.69
C PHE A 245 18.33 -5.72 11.83
N GLU A 246 19.53 -5.15 11.81
CA GLU A 246 20.43 -5.12 12.96
C GLU A 246 20.01 -3.97 13.86
N CYS A 247 19.83 -4.22 15.14
CA CYS A 247 19.41 -3.24 16.13
C CYS A 247 20.31 -3.36 17.37
N GLY A 248 21.53 -2.83 17.29
CA GLY A 248 22.53 -3.01 18.34
C GLY A 248 22.97 -4.47 18.41
N ASP A 249 22.78 -5.12 19.58
CA ASP A 249 23.12 -6.54 19.78
C ASP A 249 21.99 -7.49 19.33
N ASP A 250 20.80 -6.96 19.00
CA ASP A 250 19.63 -7.73 18.62
C ASP A 250 19.37 -7.69 17.11
N MET A 251 18.70 -8.73 16.62
CA MET A 251 18.27 -8.85 15.23
C MET A 251 16.74 -8.86 15.17
N VAL A 252 16.17 -8.01 14.32
CA VAL A 252 14.72 -7.91 14.09
C VAL A 252 14.39 -8.41 12.70
N TYR A 253 13.52 -9.41 12.63
CA TYR A 253 13.07 -10.02 11.37
C TYR A 253 11.65 -9.56 11.07
N ILE A 254 11.42 -9.08 9.84
CA ILE A 254 10.11 -8.61 9.38
C ILE A 254 9.68 -9.45 8.19
N LEU A 255 8.43 -9.91 8.22
CA LEU A 255 7.72 -10.52 7.11
C LEU A 255 6.71 -9.50 6.56
N ALA A 256 6.64 -9.37 5.25
CA ALA A 256 5.63 -8.55 4.57
C ALA A 256 5.20 -9.17 3.24
N ASP A 257 3.93 -9.07 2.88
CA ASP A 257 3.42 -9.60 1.59
C ASP A 257 3.77 -8.70 0.41
N ARG A 258 4.11 -7.44 0.67
CA ARG A 258 4.52 -6.47 -0.33
C ARG A 258 5.43 -5.43 0.29
N VAL A 259 6.50 -5.12 -0.43
CA VAL A 259 7.40 -4.01 -0.13
C VAL A 259 7.50 -3.14 -1.37
N ILE A 260 7.37 -1.83 -1.19
CA ILE A 260 7.63 -0.86 -2.23
C ILE A 260 8.72 0.07 -1.70
N ALA A 261 9.83 0.14 -2.43
CA ALA A 261 10.90 1.07 -2.14
C ALA A 261 10.82 2.30 -3.05
N SER A 262 10.90 3.49 -2.45
CA SER A 262 10.98 4.75 -3.18
C SER A 262 12.04 5.65 -2.56
N LEU A 263 12.94 6.15 -3.40
CA LEU A 263 13.85 7.25 -3.10
C LEU A 263 13.20 8.58 -3.48
#